data_AF-A0A945E556-F1
#
_entry.id   AF-A0A945E556-F1
#
_cell.length_a   1.000
_cell.length_b   1.000
_cell.length_c   1.000
_cell.angle_alpha   90.00
_cell.angle_beta   90.00
_cell.angle_gamma   90.00
#
_symmetry.space_group_name_H-M   'P 1'
#
loop_
_entity.id
_entity.type
_entity.pdbx_description
1 polymer ?
#
loop_
_entity_poly.entity_id
_entity_poly.type
_entity_poly.pdbx_seq_one_letter_code
_entity_poly.pdbx_strand_id
1 'polypeptide(L)' 'MENPEILGDLEERFIQPYQATKTYICPGCNRDIPPGLGHIVIVPVDAPDLRRHWHRGCWTRRRPG' A
#
# COMPACT_ATOMS: atom_id res chain seq x y z
N MET A 1 5.08 -8.62 -6.84
CA MET A 1 6.55 -8.62 -6.94
C MET A 1 6.88 -7.25 -7.53
N GLU A 2 6.90 -6.18 -6.74
CA GLU A 2 8.04 -5.79 -5.89
C GLU A 2 7.66 -5.62 -4.41
N ASN A 3 8.56 -6.02 -3.50
CA ASN A 3 8.43 -5.73 -2.07
C ASN A 3 8.95 -4.31 -1.83
N PRO A 4 8.14 -3.36 -1.33
CA PRO A 4 8.59 -1.99 -1.07
C PRO A 4 9.75 -1.94 -0.06
N GLU A 5 9.93 -2.97 0.77
CA GLU A 5 11.01 -3.06 1.77
C GLU A 5 12.42 -3.10 1.14
N ILE A 6 12.54 -3.30 -0.18
CA ILE A 6 13.81 -3.19 -0.90
C ILE A 6 14.27 -1.72 -1.03
N LEU A 7 13.34 -0.76 -0.88
CA LEU A 7 13.58 0.67 -1.11
C LEU A 7 14.15 1.41 0.12
N GLY A 8 14.54 0.71 1.19
CA GLY A 8 15.08 1.31 2.41
C GLY A 8 14.01 1.61 3.46
N ASP A 9 14.11 2.76 4.13
CA ASP A 9 13.15 3.17 5.16
C ASP A 9 11.76 3.43 4.56
N LEU A 10 10.72 2.97 5.27
CA LEU A 10 9.34 3.05 4.83
C LEU A 10 8.47 3.74 5.85
N GLU A 11 7.63 4.66 5.38
CA GLU A 11 6.51 5.19 6.15
C GLU A 11 5.25 4.38 5.86
N GLU A 12 4.68 3.78 6.90
CA GLU A 12 3.37 3.13 6.85
C GLU A 12 2.26 4.10 7.30
N ARG A 13 1.23 4.25 6.46
CA ARG A 13 0.05 5.03 6.80
C ARG A 13 -1.24 4.29 6.49
N PHE A 14 -2.14 4.23 7.47
CA PHE A 14 -3.51 3.79 7.23
C PHE A 14 -4.36 4.92 6.63
N ILE A 15 -5.03 4.62 5.52
CA ILE A 15 -5.99 5.50 4.86
C ILE A 15 -7.39 5.10 5.28
N GLN A 16 -8.11 6.05 5.83
CA GLN A 16 -9.49 5.84 6.23
C GLN A 16 -10.42 5.70 5.01
N PRO A 17 -11.53 4.95 5.10
CA PRO A 17 -12.55 4.85 4.06
C PRO A 17 -12.94 6.18 3.41
N TYR A 18 -13.20 7.20 4.22
CA TYR A 18 -13.62 8.53 3.74
C TYR A 18 -12.51 9.31 3.02
N GLN A 19 -11.24 8.93 3.20
CA GLN A 19 -10.08 9.52 2.51
C GLN A 19 -9.75 8.77 1.20
N ALA A 20 -10.23 7.54 1.06
CA ALA A 20 -10.02 6.70 -0.12
C ALA A 20 -10.95 7.14 -1.26
N THR A 21 -10.58 8.21 -1.97
CA THR A 21 -11.41 8.79 -3.05
C THR A 21 -11.04 8.31 -4.46
N LYS A 22 -9.99 7.49 -4.58
CA LYS A 22 -9.44 7.00 -5.85
C LYS A 22 -9.27 5.49 -5.81
N THR A 23 -9.36 4.86 -6.98
CA THR A 23 -9.03 3.44 -7.18
C THR A 23 -7.52 3.25 -7.30
N TYR A 24 -6.99 2.20 -6.67
CA TYR A 24 -5.59 1.79 -6.79
C TYR A 24 -5.48 0.28 -7.00
N ILE A 25 -4.35 -0.19 -7.54
CA ILE A 25 -4.06 -1.63 -7.65
C ILE A 25 -3.25 -2.09 -6.45
N CYS A 26 -3.73 -3.12 -5.76
CA CYS A 26 -2.99 -3.77 -4.69
C CYS A 26 -1.90 -4.69 -5.28
N PRO A 27 -0.61 -4.47 -5.01
CA PRO A 27 0.47 -5.29 -5.55
C PRO A 27 0.53 -6.70 -4.94
N GLY A 28 -0.11 -6.92 -3.79
CA GLY A 28 -0.16 -8.22 -3.13
C GLY A 28 -1.13 -9.23 -3.76
N CYS A 29 -2.20 -8.75 -4.39
CA CYS A 29 -3.23 -9.62 -4.99
C CYS A 29 -3.61 -9.24 -6.43
N ASN A 30 -3.04 -8.15 -6.95
CA ASN A 30 -3.32 -7.58 -8.27
C ASN A 30 -4.80 -7.29 -8.51
N ARG A 31 -5.50 -6.83 -7.47
CA ARG A 31 -6.92 -6.43 -7.52
C ARG A 31 -7.09 -4.99 -7.09
N ASP A 32 -8.20 -4.41 -7.50
CA ASP A 32 -8.58 -3.04 -7.17
C ASP A 32 -8.81 -2.85 -5.67
N ILE A 33 -8.36 -1.70 -5.18
CA ILE A 33 -8.75 -1.06 -3.94
C ILE A 33 -9.72 0.06 -4.35
N PRO A 34 -11.04 -0.14 -4.30
CA PRO A 34 -12.01 0.86 -4.73
C PRO A 34 -12.09 2.04 -3.75
N PRO A 35 -12.68 3.18 -4.18
CA PRO A 35 -13.02 4.27 -3.29
C PRO A 35 -13.90 3.80 -2.13
N GLY A 36 -13.74 4.42 -0.95
CA GLY A 36 -14.44 4.02 0.27
C GLY A 36 -13.83 2.82 0.99
N LEU A 37 -12.81 2.15 0.45
CA LEU A 37 -12.15 1.03 1.11
C LEU A 37 -10.91 1.50 1.91
N GLY A 38 -10.94 1.29 3.23
CA GLY A 38 -9.80 1.55 4.09
C GLY A 38 -8.61 0.63 3.75
N HIS A 39 -7.42 1.20 3.63
CA HIS A 39 -6.25 0.50 3.09
C HIS A 39 -4.93 1.06 3.65
N ILE A 40 -3.82 0.38 3.38
CA ILE A 40 -2.48 0.80 3.82
C ILE A 40 -1.75 1.44 2.65
N VAL A 41 -1.04 2.53 2.91
CA VAL A 41 -0.12 3.16 1.97
C VAL A 41 1.27 3.10 2.55
N ILE A 42 2.19 2.64 1.70
CA ILE A 42 3.61 2.52 2.02
C ILE A 42 4.37 3.48 1.14
N VAL A 43 5.12 4.36 1.78
CA VAL A 43 5.87 5.43 1.12
C VAL A 43 7.36 5.22 1.44
N PRO A 44 8.20 4.91 0.43
CA PRO A 44 9.64 4.94 0.62
C PRO A 44 10.12 6.35 0.96
N VAL A 45 10.95 6.49 1.99
CA VAL A 45 11.47 7.79 2.43
C VAL A 45 12.28 8.45 1.31
N ASP A 46 13.15 7.68 0.65
CA ASP A 46 14.03 8.17 -0.42
C ASP A 46 13.35 8.25 -1.80
N ALA A 47 12.16 7.67 -1.96
CA ALA A 47 11.40 7.69 -3.22
C ALA A 47 9.88 7.76 -2.99
N PRO A 48 9.34 8.88 -2.49
CA PRO A 48 7.92 8.98 -2.10
C PRO A 48 6.92 8.81 -3.26
N ASP A 49 7.37 9.05 -4.48
CA ASP A 49 6.63 8.83 -5.72
C ASP A 49 6.40 7.35 -6.01
N LEU A 50 7.28 6.47 -5.51
CA LEU A 50 7.14 5.02 -5.62
C LEU A 50 6.18 4.40 -4.60
N ARG A 51 5.42 5.21 -3.87
CA ARG A 51 4.43 4.73 -2.91
C ARG A 51 3.50 3.65 -3.50
N ARG A 52 3.09 2.71 -2.65
CA ARG A 52 2.20 1.60 -3.02
C ARG A 52 1.00 1.53 -2.09
N HIS A 53 -0.14 1.17 -2.65
CA HIS A 53 -1.41 1.03 -1.93
C HIS A 53 -1.74 -0.45 -1.78
N TRP A 54 -2.06 -0.90 -0.58
CA TRP A 54 -2.31 -2.29 -0.25
C TRP A 54 -3.63 -2.46 0.48
N HIS A 55 -4.40 -3.50 0.15
CA HIS A 55 -5.44 -3.94 1.07
C HIS A 55 -4.82 -4.25 2.44
N ARG A 56 -5.51 -3.89 3.53
CA ARG A 56 -5.03 -4.13 4.89
C ARG A 56 -4.60 -5.59 5.11
N GLY A 57 -5.43 -6.54 4.70
CA GLY A 57 -5.12 -7.97 4.81
C GLY A 57 -3.93 -8.42 3.95
N CYS A 58 -3.78 -7.87 2.74
CA CYS A 58 -2.64 -8.16 1.88
C CYS A 58 -1.34 -7.64 2.48
N TRP A 59 -1.36 -6.43 3.05
CA TRP A 59 -0.21 -5.86 3.74
C TRP A 59 0.18 -6.71 4.96
N THR A 60 -0.75 -7.04 5.85
CA THR A 60 -0.46 -7.86 7.04
C THR A 60 0.05 -9.27 6.71
N ARG A 61 -0.42 -9.86 5.59
CA ARG A 61 -0.05 -11.23 5.20
C ARG A 61 1.20 -11.30 4.32
N ARG A 62 1.74 -10.17 3.85
CA ARG A 62 3.01 -10.17 3.14
C ARG A 62 4.04 -10.79 4.09
N ARG A 63 4.77 -11.80 3.62
CA ARG A 63 5.93 -12.24 4.39
C ARG A 63 7.02 -11.20 4.19
N PRO A 64 7.61 -10.63 5.26
CA PRO A 64 8.88 -9.94 5.07
C PRO A 64 9.84 -10.96 4.48
N GLY A 65 10.42 -10.62 3.34
CA GLY A 65 11.48 -11.41 2.72
C GLY A 65 12.75 -11.26 3.52
#